data_AF-E3S4N1-F1
#
_entry.id   AF-E3S4N1-F1
#
_cell.length_a   1.000
_cell.length_b   1.000
_cell.length_c   1.000
_cell.angle_alpha   90.00
_cell.angle_beta   90.00
_cell.angle_gamma   90.00
#
_symmetry.space_group_name_H-M   'P 1'
#
loop_
_entity.id
_entity.type
_entity.pdbx_description
1 polymer ?
#
loop_
_entity_poly.entity_id
_entity_poly.type
_entity_poly.pdbx_seq_one_letter_code
_entity_poly.pdbx_strand_id
1 'polypeptide(L)'
;MFSLKVTAALACGLLMAITAEAKLNFGMDATSNFLWVDGQSSCTAVRINARGENPCGHKVTLNNGQTYSLEGCGGQQFILNGDGSFNSVCGSQVFNTDCGIQRTLRCPF
;
A
#
# COMPACT_ATOMS: atom_id res chain seq x y z
N MET A 1 -6.57 8.36 55.10
CA MET A 1 -5.44 8.86 54.30
C MET A 1 -5.15 7.84 53.20
N PHE A 2 -5.44 8.19 51.95
CA PHE A 2 -5.11 7.36 50.79
C PHE A 2 -3.60 7.44 50.54
N SER A 3 -2.91 6.30 50.49
CA SER A 3 -1.54 6.24 49.96
C SER A 3 -1.50 5.26 48.81
N LEU A 4 -1.55 5.84 47.61
CA LEU A 4 -1.38 5.20 46.32
C LEU A 4 0.11 5.06 46.06
N LYS A 5 0.66 3.84 45.92
CA LYS A 5 1.98 3.65 45.29
C LYS A 5 2.06 2.41 44.41
N VAL A 6 2.06 2.73 43.11
CA VAL A 6 2.86 2.17 42.01
C VAL A 6 2.62 0.70 41.66
N THR A 7 1.66 0.49 40.77
CA THR A 7 1.61 -0.70 39.92
C THR A 7 2.71 -0.59 38.86
N ALA A 8 3.85 -1.22 39.10
CA ALA A 8 4.76 -1.60 38.04
C ALA A 8 4.27 -2.93 37.48
N ALA A 9 3.76 -2.95 36.25
CA ALA A 9 3.49 -4.20 35.55
C ALA A 9 3.85 -4.05 34.07
N LEU A 10 5.03 -4.58 33.77
CA LEU A 10 5.45 -5.24 32.54
C LEU A 10 5.10 -4.57 31.21
N ALA A 11 6.13 -3.95 30.63
CA ALA A 11 6.29 -3.81 29.19
C ALA A 11 6.16 -5.19 28.52
N CYS A 12 4.96 -5.54 28.07
CA CYS A 12 4.77 -6.58 27.08
C CYS A 12 4.90 -5.89 25.72
N GLY A 13 6.12 -5.87 25.19
CA GLY A 13 6.38 -5.46 23.83
C GLY A 13 5.55 -6.33 22.90
N LEU A 14 4.43 -5.78 22.43
CA LEU A 14 3.74 -6.29 21.27
C LEU A 14 4.75 -6.16 20.13
N LEU A 15 5.39 -7.28 19.75
CA LEU A 15 5.89 -7.41 18.40
C LEU A 15 4.65 -7.20 17.52
N MET A 16 4.49 -6.00 16.99
CA MET A 16 3.51 -5.74 15.95
C MET A 16 3.89 -6.68 14.82
N ALA A 17 3.05 -7.68 14.60
CA ALA A 17 3.17 -8.55 13.45
C ALA A 17 3.18 -7.62 12.24
N ILE A 18 4.31 -7.55 11.54
CA ILE A 18 4.43 -6.93 10.22
C ILE A 18 3.68 -7.86 9.26
N THR A 19 2.36 -7.87 9.35
CA THR A 19 1.53 -8.55 8.37
C THR A 19 1.42 -7.60 7.20
N ALA A 20 2.03 -7.94 6.07
CA ALA A 20 1.71 -7.27 4.82
C ALA A 20 0.19 -7.37 4.61
N GLU A 21 -0.49 -6.24 4.68
CA GLU A 21 -1.94 -6.19 4.83
C GLU A 21 -2.67 -6.66 3.56
N ALA A 22 -2.02 -6.55 2.40
CA ALA A 22 -2.50 -7.03 1.11
C ALA A 22 -1.37 -7.09 0.08
N LYS A 23 -1.51 -7.98 -0.92
CA LYS A 23 -0.77 -7.90 -2.18
C LYS A 23 -1.38 -6.81 -3.04
N LEU A 24 -0.58 -5.99 -3.70
CA LEU A 24 -1.07 -4.84 -4.46
C LEU A 24 -0.65 -4.89 -5.92
N ASN A 25 -1.36 -4.13 -6.73
CA ASN A 25 -1.05 -3.86 -8.12
C ASN A 25 -1.01 -2.36 -8.36
N PHE A 26 -0.09 -1.95 -9.23
CA PHE A 26 -0.03 -0.59 -9.75
C PHE A 26 -0.19 -0.63 -11.28
N GLY A 27 -0.88 0.38 -11.80
CA GLY A 27 -1.17 0.47 -13.22
C GLY A 27 -1.53 1.90 -13.62
N MET A 28 -1.74 2.07 -14.91
CA MET A 28 -2.04 3.37 -15.51
C MET A 28 -3.06 3.23 -16.63
N ASP A 29 -3.90 4.23 -16.80
CA ASP A 29 -4.74 4.40 -17.98
C ASP A 29 -4.23 5.57 -18.84
N ALA A 30 -5.06 6.12 -19.73
CA ALA A 30 -4.69 7.27 -20.55
C ALA A 30 -4.41 8.55 -19.73
N THR A 31 -4.94 8.66 -18.52
CA THR A 31 -5.04 9.92 -17.75
C THR A 31 -4.47 9.86 -16.34
N SER A 32 -4.34 8.67 -15.74
CA SER A 32 -4.16 8.51 -14.29
C SER A 32 -3.29 7.30 -13.93
N ASN A 33 -2.66 7.39 -12.76
CA ASN A 33 -2.01 6.26 -12.09
C ASN A 33 -2.93 5.69 -11.01
N PHE A 34 -2.90 4.37 -10.82
CA PHE A 34 -3.83 3.66 -9.95
C PHE A 34 -3.15 2.61 -9.07
N LEU A 35 -3.80 2.33 -7.94
CA LEU A 35 -3.47 1.24 -7.03
C LEU A 35 -4.72 0.41 -6.73
N TRP A 36 -4.56 -0.91 -6.63
CA TRP A 36 -5.65 -1.81 -6.21
C TRP A 36 -5.11 -3.09 -5.57
N VAL A 37 -5.99 -3.80 -4.86
CA VAL A 37 -5.66 -5.07 -4.22
C VAL A 37 -5.58 -6.19 -5.26
N ASP A 38 -4.52 -7.00 -5.21
CA ASP A 38 -4.35 -8.15 -6.10
C ASP A 38 -5.47 -9.19 -5.90
N GLY A 39 -6.01 -9.70 -7.00
CA GLY A 39 -7.20 -10.56 -6.98
C GLY A 39 -8.54 -9.79 -7.07
N GLN A 40 -8.54 -8.47 -6.88
CA GLN A 40 -9.69 -7.63 -7.23
C GLN A 40 -9.62 -7.18 -8.70
N SER A 41 -10.77 -6.82 -9.27
CA SER A 41 -10.84 -6.22 -10.60
C SER A 41 -10.14 -4.85 -10.61
N SER A 42 -9.40 -4.53 -11.68
CA SER A 42 -8.84 -3.21 -11.91
C SER A 42 -9.91 -2.10 -12.01
N CYS A 43 -11.16 -2.46 -12.30
CA CYS A 43 -12.29 -1.53 -12.28
C CYS A 43 -12.56 -0.92 -10.89
N THR A 44 -12.05 -1.53 -9.83
CA THR A 44 -12.16 -1.00 -8.46
C THR A 44 -10.93 -0.19 -8.05
N ALA A 45 -9.99 0.05 -8.98
CA ALA A 45 -8.75 0.70 -8.66
C ALA A 45 -8.95 2.15 -8.22
N VAL A 46 -8.16 2.54 -7.22
CA VAL A 46 -8.18 3.87 -6.65
C VAL A 46 -7.12 4.70 -7.36
N ARG A 47 -7.55 5.86 -7.85
CA ARG A 47 -6.66 6.83 -8.49
C ARG A 47 -5.69 7.40 -7.46
N ILE A 48 -4.40 7.34 -7.78
CA ILE A 48 -3.34 7.98 -7.00
C ILE A 48 -3.23 9.45 -7.40
N ASN A 49 -2.92 9.69 -8.68
CA ASN A 49 -2.65 11.01 -9.25
C ASN A 49 -2.76 10.97 -10.79
N ALA A 50 -2.44 12.06 -11.47
CA ALA A 50 -2.51 12.11 -12.93
C ALA A 50 -1.34 11.36 -13.57
N ARG A 51 -1.54 10.82 -14.78
CA ARG A 51 -0.48 10.18 -15.54
C ARG A 51 0.62 11.18 -15.87
N GLY A 52 1.87 10.78 -15.69
CA GLY A 52 3.05 11.63 -15.88
C GLY A 52 3.50 12.33 -14.61
N GLU A 53 2.68 12.36 -13.56
CA GLU A 53 3.09 12.79 -12.23
C GLU A 53 3.77 11.63 -11.48
N ASN A 54 4.63 11.98 -10.51
CA ASN A 54 5.28 11.00 -9.65
C ASN A 54 4.25 10.36 -8.69
N PRO A 55 3.94 9.05 -8.81
CA PRO A 55 2.92 8.41 -7.97
C PRO A 55 3.40 8.09 -6.55
N CYS A 56 4.69 8.28 -6.23
CA CYS A 56 5.22 7.93 -4.93
C CYS A 56 4.93 8.95 -3.83
N GLY A 57 4.86 8.47 -2.57
CA GLY A 57 4.57 9.30 -1.39
C GLY A 57 3.09 9.63 -1.19
N HIS A 58 2.23 9.27 -2.17
CA HIS A 58 0.79 9.45 -2.07
C HIS A 58 0.17 8.34 -1.23
N LYS A 59 -0.44 8.69 -0.09
CA LYS A 59 -1.24 7.76 0.71
C LYS A 59 -2.64 7.63 0.12
N VAL A 60 -3.05 6.40 -0.19
CA VAL A 60 -4.37 6.07 -0.74
C VAL A 60 -5.03 4.96 0.06
N THR A 61 -6.29 5.17 0.43
CA THR A 61 -7.12 4.14 1.06
C THR A 61 -7.81 3.30 -0.02
N LEU A 62 -7.60 1.99 0.00
CA LEU A 62 -8.17 1.06 -0.97
C LEU A 62 -9.48 0.46 -0.45
N ASN A 63 -10.17 -0.29 -1.31
CA ASN A 63 -11.48 -0.88 -0.99
C ASN A 63 -11.45 -1.94 0.12
N ASN A 64 -10.27 -2.42 0.52
CA ASN A 64 -10.10 -3.25 1.71
C ASN A 64 -10.10 -2.44 3.02
N GLY A 65 -10.29 -1.12 2.97
CA GLY A 65 -10.31 -0.22 4.12
C GLY A 65 -8.93 0.23 4.59
N GLN A 66 -7.86 -0.29 3.98
CA GLN A 66 -6.49 -0.04 4.40
C GLN A 66 -5.82 1.03 3.54
N THR A 67 -4.86 1.74 4.13
CA THR A 67 -4.11 2.80 3.46
C THR A 67 -2.74 2.30 3.04
N TYR A 68 -2.29 2.68 1.84
CA TYR A 68 -0.99 2.32 1.30
C TYR A 68 -0.35 3.50 0.59
N SER A 69 0.97 3.47 0.43
CA SER A 69 1.69 4.34 -0.50
C SER A 69 2.66 3.53 -1.36
N LEU A 70 2.75 3.89 -2.64
CA LEU A 70 3.85 3.45 -3.49
C LEU A 70 5.07 4.31 -3.17
N GLU A 71 6.24 3.69 -3.10
CA GLU A 71 7.51 4.35 -2.81
C GLU A 71 8.60 3.89 -3.77
N GLY A 72 9.74 4.60 -3.78
CA GLY A 72 10.90 4.23 -4.59
C GLY A 72 10.80 4.58 -6.08
N CYS A 73 9.94 5.54 -6.47
CA CYS A 73 9.84 6.03 -7.84
C CYS A 73 11.15 6.73 -8.24
N GLY A 74 11.98 6.02 -9.00
CA GLY A 74 13.38 6.38 -9.28
C GLY A 74 14.36 5.23 -9.08
N GLY A 75 13.89 4.11 -8.51
CA GLY A 75 14.63 2.86 -8.35
C GLY A 75 13.68 1.68 -8.15
N GLN A 76 14.04 0.78 -7.24
CA GLN A 76 13.19 -0.35 -6.85
C GLN A 76 11.92 0.17 -6.17
N GLN A 77 10.76 -0.07 -6.78
CA GLN A 77 9.49 0.32 -6.18
C GLN A 77 9.06 -0.67 -5.08
N PHE A 78 8.41 -0.15 -4.05
CA PHE A 78 7.88 -0.92 -2.93
C PHE A 78 6.62 -0.23 -2.35
N ILE A 79 5.90 -0.95 -1.50
CA ILE A 79 4.70 -0.46 -0.82
C ILE A 79 4.99 -0.25 0.67
N LEU A 80 4.48 0.84 1.22
CA LEU A 80 4.31 1.03 2.65
C LEU A 80 2.83 0.92 3.03
N ASN A 81 2.56 0.40 4.22
CA ASN A 81 1.25 0.49 4.86
C ASN A 81 1.00 1.92 5.37
N GLY A 82 -0.24 2.22 5.78
CA GLY A 82 -0.65 3.57 6.18
C GLY A 82 0.12 4.14 7.36
N ASP A 83 0.62 3.25 8.23
CA ASP A 83 1.47 3.56 9.39
C ASP A 83 2.95 3.78 9.03
N GLY A 84 3.32 3.59 7.76
CA GLY A 84 4.69 3.71 7.26
C GLY A 84 5.53 2.43 7.39
N SER A 85 4.96 1.34 7.90
CA SER A 85 5.64 0.05 7.93
C SER A 85 5.76 -0.53 6.52
N PHE A 86 6.83 -1.31 6.28
CA PHE A 86 7.05 -1.97 5.01
C PHE A 86 5.98 -3.03 4.73
N ASN A 87 5.49 -3.08 3.50
CA ASN A 87 4.53 -4.09 3.03
C ASN A 87 5.18 -5.08 2.06
N SER A 88 5.65 -4.60 0.91
CA SER A 88 6.12 -5.46 -0.19
C SER A 88 7.05 -4.76 -1.16
N VAL A 89 7.93 -5.51 -1.82
CA VAL A 89 8.68 -5.03 -3.00
C VAL A 89 7.87 -5.31 -4.27
N CYS A 90 7.85 -4.37 -5.20
CA CYS A 90 7.12 -4.50 -6.45
C CYS A 90 8.00 -5.05 -7.58
N GLY A 91 7.45 -5.96 -8.38
CA GLY A 91 8.04 -6.45 -9.62
C GLY A 91 7.29 -5.92 -10.85
N SER A 92 8.01 -5.68 -11.94
CA SER A 92 7.39 -5.30 -13.21
C SER A 92 6.56 -6.45 -13.77
N GLN A 93 5.29 -6.17 -14.05
CA GLN A 93 4.37 -7.07 -14.74
C GLN A 93 3.42 -6.27 -15.61
N VAL A 94 3.66 -6.27 -16.92
CA VAL A 94 2.89 -5.50 -17.89
C VAL A 94 1.86 -6.37 -18.59
N PHE A 95 0.58 -6.05 -18.45
CA PHE A 95 -0.49 -6.58 -19.30
C PHE A 95 -1.77 -5.73 -19.15
N ASN A 96 -2.65 -5.88 -20.13
CA ASN A 96 -3.93 -5.17 -20.16
C ASN A 96 -4.89 -5.82 -19.17
N THR A 97 -5.52 -5.00 -18.32
CA THR A 97 -6.58 -5.43 -17.41
C THR A 97 -7.92 -4.88 -17.88
N ASP A 98 -8.97 -5.13 -17.10
CA ASP A 98 -10.29 -4.55 -17.36
C ASP A 98 -10.29 -3.02 -17.14
N CYS A 99 -11.38 -2.37 -17.58
CA CYS A 99 -11.62 -0.93 -17.37
C CYS A 99 -10.53 0.01 -17.93
N GLY A 100 -9.78 -0.43 -18.94
CA GLY A 100 -8.81 0.41 -19.66
C GLY A 100 -7.53 0.69 -18.88
N ILE A 101 -7.33 0.04 -17.74
CA ILE A 101 -6.08 0.14 -16.96
C ILE A 101 -5.09 -0.91 -17.46
N GLN A 102 -3.84 -0.50 -17.68
CA GLN A 102 -2.74 -1.41 -17.90
C GLN A 102 -2.00 -1.62 -16.58
N ARG A 103 -1.94 -2.86 -16.09
CA ARG A 103 -1.08 -3.19 -14.95
C ARG A 103 0.37 -3.05 -15.40
N THR A 104 1.20 -2.46 -14.56
CA THR A 104 2.63 -2.30 -14.81
C THR A 104 3.49 -2.87 -13.70
N LEU A 105 3.00 -2.90 -12.46
CA LEU A 105 3.66 -3.55 -11.33
C LEU A 105 2.71 -4.47 -10.58
N ARG A 106 3.27 -5.54 -10.04
CA ARG A 106 2.65 -6.40 -9.02
C ARG A 106 3.57 -6.44 -7.80
N CYS A 107 3.02 -6.20 -6.62
CA CYS A 107 3.72 -6.16 -5.36
C CYS A 107 3.28 -7.36 -4.49
N PRO A 108 3.96 -8.52 -4.62
CA PRO A 108 3.74 -9.67 -3.76
C PRO A 108 4.31 -9.41 -2.36
N PHE A 109 3.78 -10.12 -1.34
CA PHE A 109 4.32 -10.10 0.03
C PHE A 109 5.84 -10.28 0.07
#